data_AF-A0A7R9LNL7-F1
#
_entry.id   AF-A0A7R9LNL7-F1
#
_cell.length_a   1.000
_cell.length_b   1.000
_cell.length_c   1.000
_cell.angle_alpha   90.00
_cell.angle_beta   90.00
_cell.angle_gamma   90.00
#
_symmetry.space_group_name_H-M   'P 1'
#
loop_
_entity.id
_entity.type
_entity.pdbx_description
1 polymer ?
#
loop_
_entity_poly.entity_id
_entity_poly.type
_entity_poly.pdbx_seq_one_letter_code
_entity_poly.pdbx_strand_id
1 'polypeptide(L)'
;MIIKDQLIKFLSNQKPHIRYNCCLLIRKLFTDLEDMDLEVYEKLKRSLLDRLRDKDKLIRSAAALALHRFQESDKRSDLVSDALRFHLRTDPDFRVRQSCLQSLSPTIASIDEFINSTRDVKDIIRKTAFTLIADKFDIKNYGIDKRLQILKNGMNERHAAVRKVVETKLLPNWVKSYNGDFVALLYALDIQSDPKLIERMLFLYFDYIGKDVNELNGKTGFHTFLDDFKNRFLEKFNLLTKEDLTAENAFLWRIVAKYCKDKEITVTFILNNDNTDTNAEEMSDGSQPADTHPEEIDGIDLIVPDLPHYCHYINVFIKQILIKEYEIHELMEFEFMFNQLLSMGELIDIGDDAQRQILRKCMIDILSNEELFNRIHNYVQHLMKIFAKNSD
;
A
#
# COMPACT_ATOMS: atom_id res chain seq x y z
N MET A 1 28.14 -41.24 -5.64
CA MET A 1 27.47 -42.21 -6.53
C MET A 1 26.50 -43.11 -5.76
N ILE A 2 26.94 -43.82 -4.70
CA ILE A 2 26.13 -44.85 -3.98
C ILE A 2 24.78 -44.36 -3.43
N ILE A 3 24.71 -43.15 -2.87
CA ILE A 3 23.47 -42.64 -2.27
C ILE A 3 22.43 -42.30 -3.35
N LYS A 4 22.84 -41.78 -4.52
CA LYS A 4 21.93 -41.26 -5.55
C LYS A 4 20.99 -42.35 -6.11
N ASP A 5 21.52 -43.54 -6.41
CA ASP A 5 20.72 -44.65 -6.94
C ASP A 5 19.78 -45.27 -5.88
N GLN A 6 20.14 -45.15 -4.60
CA GLN A 6 19.29 -45.64 -3.50
C GLN A 6 18.13 -44.69 -3.22
N LEU A 7 18.25 -43.38 -3.48
CA LEU A 7 17.17 -42.41 -3.27
C LEU A 7 15.93 -42.77 -4.07
N ILE A 8 16.08 -43.18 -5.34
CA ILE A 8 14.96 -43.59 -6.20
C ILE A 8 14.23 -44.80 -5.58
N LYS A 9 14.97 -45.78 -5.06
CA LYS A 9 14.41 -46.96 -4.39
C LYS A 9 13.70 -46.58 -3.08
N PHE A 10 14.26 -45.64 -2.32
CA PHE A 10 13.68 -45.16 -1.07
C PHE A 10 12.41 -44.33 -1.29
N LEU A 11 12.36 -43.54 -2.37
CA LEU A 11 11.15 -42.83 -2.75
C LEU A 11 9.98 -43.80 -2.99
N SER A 12 10.21 -44.98 -3.55
CA SER A 12 9.17 -45.97 -3.82
C SER A 12 9.06 -47.09 -2.77
N ASN A 13 9.63 -46.87 -1.58
CA ASN A 13 9.60 -47.87 -0.51
C ASN A 13 8.18 -48.09 0.04
N GLN A 14 7.86 -49.31 0.46
CA GLN A 14 6.55 -49.63 1.07
C GLN A 14 6.31 -48.87 2.38
N LYS A 15 7.36 -48.61 3.16
CA LYS A 15 7.27 -47.93 4.46
C LYS A 15 7.12 -46.41 4.28
N PRO A 16 6.02 -45.79 4.75
CA PRO A 16 5.77 -44.35 4.56
C PRO A 16 6.87 -43.44 5.10
N HIS A 17 7.42 -43.74 6.27
CA HIS A 17 8.49 -42.93 6.87
C HIS A 17 9.76 -42.90 6.03
N ILE A 18 10.07 -43.98 5.28
CA ILE A 18 11.23 -44.01 4.38
C ILE A 18 11.00 -43.05 3.20
N ARG A 19 9.80 -43.09 2.60
CA ARG A 19 9.44 -42.18 1.50
C ARG A 19 9.47 -40.72 1.95
N TYR A 20 8.89 -40.44 3.12
CA TYR A 20 8.88 -39.10 3.73
C TYR A 20 10.30 -38.59 3.98
N ASN A 21 11.13 -39.35 4.70
CA ASN A 21 12.51 -38.98 5.01
C ASN A 21 13.34 -38.80 3.74
N CYS A 22 13.10 -39.63 2.71
CA CYS A 22 13.78 -39.49 1.43
C CYS A 22 13.40 -38.19 0.71
N CYS A 23 12.13 -37.78 0.73
CA CYS A 23 11.72 -36.48 0.16
C CYS A 23 12.40 -35.32 0.90
N LEU A 24 12.44 -35.35 2.23
CA LEU A 24 13.13 -34.34 3.03
C LEU A 24 14.63 -34.28 2.73
N LEU A 25 15.27 -35.45 2.63
CA LEU A 25 16.68 -35.55 2.30
C LEU A 25 16.96 -34.95 0.92
N ILE A 26 16.16 -35.29 -0.10
CA ILE A 26 16.32 -34.74 -1.45
C ILE A 26 16.16 -33.22 -1.45
N ARG A 27 15.13 -32.68 -0.79
CA ARG A 27 14.95 -31.23 -0.64
C ARG A 27 16.21 -30.56 -0.09
N LYS A 28 16.77 -31.13 0.99
CA LYS A 28 17.96 -30.55 1.64
C LYS A 28 19.20 -30.69 0.76
N LEU A 29 19.41 -31.84 0.13
CA LEU A 29 20.52 -32.07 -0.79
C LEU A 29 20.54 -31.07 -1.94
N PHE A 30 19.38 -30.82 -2.55
CA PHE A 30 19.26 -29.87 -3.67
C PHE A 30 19.29 -28.40 -3.24
N THR A 31 19.43 -28.11 -1.95
CA THR A 31 19.75 -26.74 -1.51
C THR A 31 21.20 -26.40 -1.84
N ASP A 32 22.11 -27.37 -1.65
CA ASP A 32 23.57 -27.15 -1.66
C ASP A 32 24.27 -27.80 -2.87
N LEU A 33 23.54 -28.56 -3.70
CA LEU A 33 24.07 -29.19 -4.92
C LEU A 33 23.97 -28.25 -6.12
N GLU A 34 25.10 -28.02 -6.79
CA GLU A 34 25.20 -27.25 -8.04
C GLU A 34 25.08 -28.16 -9.26
N ASP A 35 25.77 -29.31 -9.26
CA ASP A 35 25.82 -30.21 -10.42
C ASP A 35 25.24 -31.61 -10.13
N MET A 36 24.46 -32.10 -11.09
CA MET A 36 23.92 -33.46 -11.07
C MET A 36 23.88 -34.05 -12.48
N ASP A 37 24.21 -35.33 -12.56
CA ASP A 37 23.96 -36.14 -13.75
C ASP A 37 22.49 -36.04 -14.18
N LEU A 38 22.28 -35.68 -15.46
CA LEU A 38 20.96 -35.40 -16.02
C LEU A 38 20.02 -36.61 -15.93
N GLU A 39 20.55 -37.82 -16.08
CA GLU A 39 19.74 -39.04 -15.99
C GLU A 39 19.21 -39.25 -14.56
N VAL A 40 20.06 -39.04 -13.56
CA VAL A 40 19.67 -39.08 -12.14
C VAL A 40 18.66 -37.98 -11.82
N TYR A 41 18.89 -36.76 -12.32
CA TYR A 41 17.99 -35.63 -12.13
C TYR A 41 16.58 -35.95 -12.64
N GLU A 42 16.46 -36.45 -13.89
CA GLU A 42 15.18 -36.79 -14.49
C GLU A 42 14.47 -37.95 -13.79
N LYS A 43 15.22 -38.96 -13.32
CA LYS A 43 14.66 -40.06 -12.53
C LYS A 43 14.12 -39.59 -11.18
N LEU A 44 14.83 -38.68 -10.50
CA LEU A 44 14.38 -38.09 -9.24
C LEU A 44 13.15 -37.21 -9.45
N LYS A 45 13.15 -36.36 -10.49
CA LYS A 45 12.00 -35.52 -10.87
C LYS A 45 10.74 -36.35 -11.04
N ARG A 46 10.79 -37.42 -11.85
CA ARG A 46 9.64 -38.33 -12.05
C ARG A 46 9.20 -39.01 -10.76
N SER A 47 10.16 -39.52 -9.97
CA SER A 47 9.85 -40.20 -8.71
C SER A 47 9.20 -39.27 -7.67
N LEU A 48 9.63 -38.01 -7.62
CA LEU A 48 9.02 -37.00 -6.75
C LEU A 48 7.62 -36.58 -7.22
N LEU A 49 7.41 -36.47 -8.54
CA LEU A 49 6.08 -36.25 -9.11
C LEU A 49 5.12 -37.40 -8.75
N ASP A 50 5.57 -38.64 -8.73
CA ASP A 50 4.76 -39.76 -8.25
C ASP A 50 4.44 -39.65 -6.75
N ARG A 51 5.33 -39.05 -5.95
CA ARG A 51 5.10 -38.81 -4.52
C ARG A 51 4.15 -37.65 -4.24
N LEU A 52 3.92 -36.73 -5.19
CA LEU A 52 2.80 -35.79 -5.09
C LEU A 52 1.45 -36.50 -5.08
N ARG A 53 1.36 -37.77 -5.49
CA ARG A 53 0.12 -38.56 -5.47
C ARG A 53 0.10 -39.61 -4.37
N ASP A 54 0.99 -39.49 -3.36
CA ASP A 54 1.04 -40.44 -2.24
C ASP A 54 -0.26 -40.43 -1.43
N LYS A 55 -0.62 -41.60 -0.88
CA LYS A 55 -1.77 -41.75 0.02
C LYS A 55 -1.59 -40.91 1.28
N ASP A 56 -0.35 -40.79 1.77
CA ASP A 56 -0.04 -39.95 2.92
C ASP A 56 0.20 -38.49 2.52
N LYS A 57 -0.61 -37.59 3.07
CA LYS A 57 -0.51 -36.14 2.85
C LYS A 57 0.82 -35.54 3.30
N LEU A 58 1.48 -36.11 4.31
CA LEU A 58 2.78 -35.62 4.76
C LEU A 58 3.86 -35.92 3.72
N ILE A 59 3.76 -37.06 3.02
CA ILE A 59 4.64 -37.40 1.91
C ILE A 59 4.37 -36.47 0.72
N ARG A 60 3.10 -36.24 0.37
CA ARG A 60 2.76 -35.28 -0.70
C ARG A 60 3.32 -33.88 -0.42
N SER A 61 3.18 -33.39 0.81
CA SER A 61 3.73 -32.11 1.26
C SER A 61 5.26 -32.09 1.16
N ALA A 62 5.95 -33.12 1.65
CA ALA A 62 7.40 -33.21 1.55
C ALA A 62 7.89 -33.29 0.08
N ALA A 63 7.18 -34.01 -0.78
CA ALA A 63 7.46 -34.10 -2.20
C ALA A 63 7.30 -32.74 -2.90
N ALA A 64 6.24 -32.00 -2.58
CA ALA A 64 6.03 -30.66 -3.12
C ALA A 64 7.19 -29.72 -2.77
N LEU A 65 7.69 -29.77 -1.52
CA LEU A 65 8.85 -28.98 -1.10
C LEU A 65 10.15 -29.41 -1.79
N ALA A 66 10.34 -30.71 -2.03
CA ALA A 66 11.50 -31.24 -2.73
C ALA A 66 11.52 -30.85 -4.22
N LEU A 67 10.35 -30.70 -4.84
CA LEU A 67 10.21 -30.36 -6.27
C LEU A 67 10.58 -28.92 -6.62
N HIS A 68 10.79 -28.03 -5.65
CA HIS A 68 11.08 -26.61 -5.89
C HIS A 68 12.22 -26.40 -6.92
N ARG A 69 13.33 -27.14 -6.78
CA ARG A 69 14.52 -27.03 -7.64
C ARG A 69 14.42 -27.80 -8.96
N PHE A 70 13.28 -28.45 -9.22
CA PHE A 70 13.05 -29.24 -10.43
C PHE A 70 12.16 -28.53 -11.46
N GLN A 71 11.75 -27.29 -11.17
CA GLN A 71 10.98 -26.42 -12.07
C GLN A 71 11.89 -25.82 -13.15
N GLU A 72 11.32 -25.61 -14.33
CA GLU A 72 11.98 -24.95 -15.46
C GLU A 72 11.33 -23.57 -15.64
N SER A 73 11.74 -22.62 -14.79
CA SER A 73 11.05 -21.33 -14.63
C SER A 73 11.09 -20.40 -15.84
N ASP A 74 12.00 -20.66 -16.77
CA ASP A 74 12.09 -20.00 -18.08
C ASP A 74 10.98 -20.46 -19.04
N LYS A 75 10.37 -21.63 -18.78
CA LYS A 75 9.25 -22.15 -19.56
C LYS A 75 7.92 -21.71 -18.96
N ARG A 76 7.01 -21.28 -19.83
CA ARG A 76 5.65 -20.86 -19.44
C ARG A 76 4.84 -21.99 -18.78
N SER A 77 5.07 -23.23 -19.21
CA SER A 77 4.48 -24.44 -18.65
C SER A 77 5.58 -25.50 -18.60
N ASP A 78 5.80 -26.03 -17.40
CA ASP A 78 6.64 -27.18 -17.16
C ASP A 78 5.89 -28.16 -16.26
N LEU A 79 6.20 -29.45 -16.42
CA LEU A 79 5.48 -30.53 -15.77
C LEU A 79 5.45 -30.41 -14.24
N VAL A 80 6.50 -29.87 -13.63
CA VAL A 80 6.59 -29.72 -12.17
C VAL A 80 5.74 -28.54 -11.72
N SER A 81 5.88 -27.38 -12.36
CA SER A 81 5.02 -26.23 -12.08
C SER A 81 3.55 -26.58 -12.23
N ASP A 82 3.17 -27.27 -13.30
CA ASP A 82 1.77 -27.67 -13.55
C ASP A 82 1.25 -28.65 -12.50
N ALA A 83 2.07 -29.60 -12.07
CA ALA A 83 1.72 -30.49 -10.96
C ALA A 83 1.55 -29.73 -9.63
N LEU A 84 2.45 -28.78 -9.33
CA LEU A 84 2.33 -27.93 -8.14
C LEU A 84 1.07 -27.06 -8.20
N ARG A 85 0.73 -26.47 -9.36
CA ARG A 85 -0.51 -25.71 -9.56
C ARG A 85 -1.75 -26.57 -9.34
N PHE A 86 -1.75 -27.80 -9.86
CA PHE A 86 -2.85 -28.74 -9.66
C PHE A 86 -3.08 -29.03 -8.18
N HIS A 87 -2.03 -29.42 -7.45
CA HIS A 87 -2.15 -29.73 -6.01
C HIS A 87 -2.43 -28.48 -5.17
N LEU A 88 -1.88 -27.31 -5.53
CA LEU A 88 -2.21 -26.04 -4.88
C LEU A 88 -3.71 -25.73 -4.98
N ARG A 89 -4.36 -26.04 -6.11
CA ARG A 89 -5.79 -25.74 -6.30
C ARG A 89 -6.72 -26.81 -5.73
N THR A 90 -6.27 -28.07 -5.67
CA THR A 90 -7.18 -29.22 -5.49
C THR A 90 -6.85 -30.13 -4.31
N ASP A 91 -5.66 -30.06 -3.71
CA ASP A 91 -5.31 -31.01 -2.64
C ASP A 91 -6.18 -30.78 -1.40
N PRO A 92 -6.79 -31.84 -0.84
CA PRO A 92 -7.67 -31.71 0.31
C PRO A 92 -6.94 -31.24 1.57
N ASP A 93 -5.65 -31.56 1.74
CA ASP A 93 -4.90 -31.18 2.93
C ASP A 93 -4.17 -29.85 2.72
N PHE A 94 -4.46 -28.89 3.60
CA PHE A 94 -3.90 -27.55 3.51
C PHE A 94 -2.37 -27.52 3.60
N ARG A 95 -1.73 -28.49 4.27
CA ARG A 95 -0.26 -28.55 4.34
C ARG A 95 0.36 -28.83 2.99
N VAL A 96 -0.31 -29.63 2.16
CA VAL A 96 0.14 -29.91 0.79
C VAL A 96 -0.03 -28.65 -0.05
N ARG A 97 -1.21 -28.02 -0.02
CA ARG A 97 -1.43 -26.75 -0.73
C ARG A 97 -0.41 -25.68 -0.33
N GLN A 98 -0.18 -25.50 0.97
CA GLN A 98 0.82 -24.56 1.48
C GLN A 98 2.23 -24.90 0.97
N SER A 99 2.60 -26.17 0.97
CA SER A 99 3.90 -26.63 0.45
C SER A 99 4.05 -26.35 -1.05
N CYS A 100 3.00 -26.60 -1.84
CA CYS A 100 2.98 -26.26 -3.26
C CYS A 100 3.13 -24.76 -3.48
N LEU A 101 2.44 -23.92 -2.70
CA LEU A 101 2.55 -22.46 -2.77
C LEU A 101 3.98 -21.97 -2.44
N GLN A 102 4.62 -22.57 -1.44
CA GLN A 102 6.00 -22.23 -1.06
C GLN A 102 7.03 -22.69 -2.10
N SER A 103 6.73 -23.76 -2.83
CA SER A 103 7.63 -24.30 -3.85
C SER A 103 7.47 -23.63 -5.21
N LEU A 104 6.29 -23.14 -5.55
CA LEU A 104 6.01 -22.59 -6.88
C LEU A 104 6.95 -21.41 -7.18
N SER A 105 7.59 -21.43 -8.35
CA SER A 105 8.51 -20.37 -8.77
C SER A 105 7.79 -19.02 -8.95
N PRO A 106 8.27 -17.92 -8.35
CA PRO A 106 7.63 -16.61 -8.44
C PRO A 106 7.96 -15.91 -9.77
N THR A 107 7.14 -16.19 -10.79
CA THR A 107 7.22 -15.56 -12.12
C THR A 107 5.96 -14.76 -12.43
N ILE A 108 6.01 -13.85 -13.41
CA ILE A 108 4.81 -13.12 -13.89
C ILE A 108 3.68 -14.08 -14.28
N ALA A 109 4.02 -15.25 -14.86
CA ALA A 109 3.04 -16.27 -15.23
C ALA A 109 2.43 -17.02 -14.02
N SER A 110 3.02 -16.92 -12.84
CA SER A 110 2.58 -17.60 -11.62
C SER A 110 1.82 -16.73 -10.62
N ILE A 111 1.80 -15.41 -10.82
CA ILE A 111 1.27 -14.46 -9.83
C ILE A 111 -0.19 -14.77 -9.46
N ASP A 112 -1.00 -15.24 -10.41
CA ASP A 112 -2.42 -15.52 -10.18
C ASP A 112 -2.61 -16.64 -9.16
N GLU A 113 -1.72 -17.62 -9.08
CA GLU A 113 -1.77 -18.64 -8.05
C GLU A 113 -1.53 -18.09 -6.65
N PHE A 114 -0.62 -17.13 -6.50
CA PHE A 114 -0.38 -16.46 -5.23
C PHE A 114 -1.57 -15.60 -4.85
N ILE A 115 -2.10 -14.80 -5.78
CA ILE A 115 -3.27 -13.94 -5.55
C ILE A 115 -4.49 -14.80 -5.19
N ASN A 116 -4.78 -15.86 -5.94
CA ASN A 116 -5.90 -16.76 -5.63
C ASN A 116 -5.75 -17.41 -4.24
N SER A 117 -4.51 -17.74 -3.85
CA SER A 117 -4.20 -18.31 -2.52
C SER A 117 -4.42 -17.32 -1.37
N THR A 118 -4.50 -16.00 -1.63
CA THR A 118 -4.94 -15.02 -0.62
C THR A 118 -6.41 -15.18 -0.23
N ARG A 119 -7.17 -16.07 -0.89
CA ARG A 119 -8.56 -16.40 -0.56
C ARG A 119 -8.77 -17.86 -0.14
N ASP A 120 -7.69 -18.60 0.16
CA ASP A 120 -7.79 -19.98 0.63
C ASP A 120 -8.62 -20.06 1.93
N VAL A 121 -9.34 -21.17 2.10
CA VAL A 121 -10.15 -21.46 3.28
C VAL A 121 -9.33 -21.44 4.58
N LYS A 122 -8.03 -21.79 4.54
CA LYS A 122 -7.13 -21.76 5.71
C LYS A 122 -6.32 -20.47 5.76
N ASP A 123 -6.37 -19.81 6.91
CA ASP A 123 -5.64 -18.58 7.22
C ASP A 123 -4.12 -18.72 7.05
N ILE A 124 -3.54 -19.87 7.40
CA ILE A 124 -2.11 -20.11 7.25
C ILE A 124 -1.65 -20.07 5.78
N ILE A 125 -2.50 -20.50 4.83
CA ILE A 125 -2.21 -20.39 3.40
C ILE A 125 -2.34 -18.94 2.96
N ARG A 126 -3.41 -18.23 3.36
CA ARG A 126 -3.56 -16.79 3.06
C ARG A 126 -2.38 -15.98 3.59
N LYS A 127 -1.91 -16.26 4.82
CA LYS A 127 -0.70 -15.66 5.42
C LYS A 127 0.53 -15.93 4.57
N THR A 128 0.69 -17.17 4.12
CA THR A 128 1.82 -17.59 3.27
C THR A 128 1.77 -16.87 1.92
N ALA A 129 0.58 -16.75 1.31
CA ALA A 129 0.36 -16.04 0.05
C ALA A 129 0.76 -14.57 0.16
N PHE A 130 0.23 -13.82 1.14
CA PHE A 130 0.60 -12.41 1.33
C PHE A 130 2.09 -12.23 1.61
N THR A 131 2.68 -13.13 2.42
CA THR A 131 4.13 -13.10 2.68
C THR A 131 4.94 -13.27 1.40
N LEU A 132 4.58 -14.26 0.56
CA LEU A 132 5.30 -14.53 -0.68
C LEU A 132 5.07 -13.44 -1.72
N ILE A 133 3.86 -12.87 -1.82
CA ILE A 133 3.58 -11.70 -2.67
C ILE A 133 4.50 -10.55 -2.26
N ALA A 134 4.54 -10.21 -0.97
CA ALA A 134 5.36 -9.12 -0.46
C ALA A 134 6.87 -9.36 -0.63
N ASP A 135 7.35 -10.58 -0.40
CA ASP A 135 8.77 -10.90 -0.37
C ASP A 135 9.36 -11.24 -1.76
N LYS A 136 8.53 -11.64 -2.74
CA LYS A 136 8.99 -12.22 -4.02
C LYS A 136 8.50 -11.50 -5.28
N PHE A 137 7.51 -10.63 -5.17
CA PHE A 137 6.99 -9.89 -6.32
C PHE A 137 7.08 -8.39 -6.08
N ASP A 138 7.68 -7.67 -7.03
CA ASP A 138 7.55 -6.23 -7.07
C ASP A 138 6.16 -5.85 -7.60
N ILE A 139 5.53 -4.83 -7.01
CA ILE A 139 4.21 -4.32 -7.42
C ILE A 139 4.17 -3.92 -8.91
N LYS A 140 5.33 -3.55 -9.48
CA LYS A 140 5.49 -3.20 -10.89
C LYS A 140 5.38 -4.41 -11.83
N ASN A 141 5.52 -5.64 -11.32
CA ASN A 141 5.52 -6.86 -12.13
C ASN A 141 4.11 -7.34 -12.55
N TYR A 142 3.05 -6.69 -12.06
CA TYR A 142 1.67 -7.04 -12.38
C TYR A 142 0.80 -5.80 -12.57
N GLY A 143 -0.26 -5.94 -13.37
CA GLY A 143 -1.16 -4.85 -13.74
C GLY A 143 -2.08 -4.38 -12.62
N ILE A 144 -2.78 -3.27 -12.87
CA ILE A 144 -3.64 -2.56 -11.92
C ILE A 144 -4.71 -3.48 -11.32
N ASP A 145 -5.39 -4.29 -12.13
CA ASP A 145 -6.43 -5.23 -11.65
C ASP A 145 -5.91 -6.15 -10.55
N LYS A 146 -4.68 -6.66 -10.71
CA LYS A 146 -4.04 -7.55 -9.75
C LYS A 146 -3.64 -6.79 -8.47
N ARG A 147 -3.15 -5.55 -8.60
CA ARG A 147 -2.84 -4.67 -7.45
C ARG A 147 -4.10 -4.42 -6.62
N LEU A 148 -5.19 -4.01 -7.28
CA LEU A 148 -6.49 -3.78 -6.64
C LEU A 148 -7.07 -5.05 -6.03
N GLN A 149 -6.95 -6.21 -6.69
CA GLN A 149 -7.40 -7.48 -6.14
C GLN A 149 -6.63 -7.87 -4.87
N ILE A 150 -5.30 -7.70 -4.85
CA ILE A 150 -4.46 -7.95 -3.67
C ILE A 150 -4.89 -7.03 -2.51
N LEU A 151 -5.07 -5.73 -2.78
CA LEU A 151 -5.55 -4.79 -1.77
C LEU A 151 -6.94 -5.17 -1.25
N LYS A 152 -7.89 -5.48 -2.14
CA LYS A 152 -9.26 -5.90 -1.76
C LYS A 152 -9.24 -7.14 -0.88
N ASN A 153 -8.40 -8.13 -1.20
CA ASN A 153 -8.29 -9.33 -0.37
C ASN A 153 -7.62 -9.01 0.98
N GLY A 154 -6.57 -8.18 0.99
CA GLY A 154 -5.82 -7.83 2.21
C GLY A 154 -6.61 -6.95 3.18
N MET A 155 -7.26 -5.91 2.69
CA MET A 155 -8.05 -4.96 3.49
C MET A 155 -9.32 -5.58 4.07
N ASN A 156 -9.79 -6.69 3.51
CA ASN A 156 -10.97 -7.42 4.00
C ASN A 156 -10.59 -8.72 4.74
N GLU A 157 -9.33 -8.86 5.17
CA GLU A 157 -8.87 -10.05 5.86
C GLU A 157 -9.36 -10.12 7.31
N ARG A 158 -9.95 -11.25 7.67
CA ARG A 158 -10.58 -11.50 8.98
C ARG A 158 -9.63 -11.99 10.05
N HIS A 159 -8.52 -12.66 9.68
CA HIS A 159 -7.60 -13.22 10.65
C HIS A 159 -6.46 -12.23 10.99
N ALA A 160 -6.30 -11.93 12.28
CA ALA A 160 -5.35 -10.90 12.76
C ALA A 160 -3.91 -11.14 12.29
N ALA A 161 -3.43 -12.40 12.37
CA ALA A 161 -2.07 -12.73 11.95
C ALA A 161 -1.84 -12.59 10.43
N VAL A 162 -2.90 -12.61 9.61
CA VAL A 162 -2.81 -12.40 8.16
C VAL A 162 -2.85 -10.90 7.86
N ARG A 163 -3.75 -10.15 8.51
CA ARG A 163 -3.77 -8.67 8.44
C ARG A 163 -2.41 -8.07 8.79
N LYS A 164 -1.75 -8.61 9.81
CA LYS A 164 -0.43 -8.12 10.22
C LYS A 164 0.60 -8.22 9.11
N VAL A 165 0.55 -9.26 8.26
CA VAL A 165 1.46 -9.38 7.10
C VAL A 165 1.17 -8.31 6.05
N VAL A 166 -0.10 -7.99 5.81
CA VAL A 166 -0.49 -6.91 4.90
C VAL A 166 0.07 -5.58 5.39
N GLU A 167 -0.16 -5.28 6.67
CA GLU A 167 0.27 -4.05 7.34
C GLU A 167 1.80 -3.90 7.39
N THR A 168 2.54 -4.93 7.83
CA THR A 168 3.97 -4.78 8.16
C THR A 168 4.92 -5.30 7.09
N LYS A 169 4.41 -5.90 6.01
CA LYS A 169 5.26 -6.37 4.90
C LYS A 169 4.76 -5.89 3.55
N LEU A 170 3.51 -6.18 3.20
CA LEU A 170 3.01 -5.89 1.86
C LEU A 170 3.04 -4.40 1.55
N LEU A 171 2.38 -3.57 2.39
CA LEU A 171 2.30 -2.13 2.15
C LEU A 171 3.68 -1.45 2.23
N PRO A 172 4.53 -1.72 3.24
CA PRO A 172 5.88 -1.15 3.27
C PRO A 172 6.74 -1.53 2.06
N ASN A 173 6.65 -2.78 1.58
CA ASN A 173 7.39 -3.18 0.38
C ASN A 173 6.86 -2.48 -0.87
N TRP A 174 5.55 -2.26 -0.99
CA TRP A 174 4.98 -1.51 -2.12
C TRP A 174 5.42 -0.04 -2.10
N VAL A 175 5.40 0.62 -0.94
CA VAL A 175 5.92 1.99 -0.79
C VAL A 175 7.41 2.04 -1.13
N LYS A 176 8.19 1.05 -0.66
CA LYS A 176 9.61 0.93 -0.98
C LYS A 176 9.87 0.74 -2.48
N SER A 177 9.05 -0.01 -3.21
CA SER A 177 9.17 -0.16 -4.67
C SER A 177 9.03 1.17 -5.43
N TYR A 178 8.40 2.17 -4.83
CA TYR A 178 8.31 3.55 -5.34
C TYR A 178 9.23 4.52 -4.61
N ASN A 179 10.23 4.04 -3.86
CA ASN A 179 11.17 4.87 -3.11
C ASN A 179 10.51 5.87 -2.14
N GLY A 180 9.33 5.54 -1.61
CA GLY A 180 8.56 6.46 -0.77
C GLY A 180 7.73 7.50 -1.54
N ASP A 181 7.74 7.50 -2.87
CA ASP A 181 6.93 8.42 -3.67
C ASP A 181 5.46 7.95 -3.74
N PHE A 182 4.62 8.55 -2.90
CA PHE A 182 3.20 8.24 -2.83
C PHE A 182 2.43 8.67 -4.08
N VAL A 183 2.85 9.73 -4.78
CA VAL A 183 2.19 10.16 -6.01
C VAL A 183 2.35 9.07 -7.07
N ALA A 184 3.57 8.57 -7.26
CA ALA A 184 3.84 7.47 -8.19
C ALA A 184 3.15 6.15 -7.80
N LEU A 185 3.07 5.84 -6.49
CA LEU A 185 2.34 4.67 -6.01
C LEU A 185 0.83 4.80 -6.27
N LEU A 186 0.24 5.96 -5.98
CA LEU A 186 -1.19 6.22 -6.18
C LEU A 186 -1.57 6.16 -7.66
N TYR A 187 -0.75 6.74 -8.53
CA TYR A 187 -0.91 6.62 -9.99
C TYR A 187 -0.91 5.14 -10.42
N ALA A 188 0.03 4.36 -9.89
CA ALA A 188 0.12 2.93 -10.18
C ALA A 188 -1.04 2.08 -9.61
N LEU A 189 -1.78 2.59 -8.63
CA LEU A 189 -2.95 1.92 -8.07
C LEU A 189 -4.25 2.30 -8.78
N ASP A 190 -4.21 3.31 -9.66
CA ASP A 190 -5.38 3.91 -10.30
C ASP A 190 -6.43 4.32 -9.26
N ILE A 191 -6.20 5.46 -8.60
CA ILE A 191 -7.02 5.93 -7.48
C ILE A 191 -8.51 6.08 -7.81
N GLN A 192 -8.83 6.33 -9.08
CA GLN A 192 -10.21 6.56 -9.51
C GLN A 192 -11.02 5.26 -9.54
N SER A 193 -10.37 4.10 -9.71
CA SER A 193 -11.03 2.80 -9.74
C SER A 193 -11.68 2.39 -8.40
N ASP A 194 -11.03 2.68 -7.26
CA ASP A 194 -11.59 2.41 -5.92
C ASP A 194 -11.01 3.35 -4.86
N PRO A 195 -11.44 4.64 -4.82
CA PRO A 195 -10.86 5.65 -3.95
C PRO A 195 -10.97 5.28 -2.46
N LYS A 196 -12.09 4.65 -2.06
CA LYS A 196 -12.34 4.26 -0.66
C LYS A 196 -11.41 3.14 -0.20
N LEU A 197 -11.12 2.16 -1.06
CA LEU A 197 -10.15 1.12 -0.75
C LEU A 197 -8.75 1.70 -0.55
N ILE A 198 -8.36 2.64 -1.40
CA ILE A 198 -7.01 3.23 -1.38
C ILE A 198 -6.86 4.19 -0.19
N GLU A 199 -7.90 4.94 0.16
CA GLU A 199 -7.97 5.71 1.41
C GLU A 199 -7.75 4.80 2.64
N ARG A 200 -8.47 3.67 2.72
CA ARG A 200 -8.27 2.69 3.81
C ARG A 200 -6.84 2.13 3.84
N MET A 201 -6.24 1.92 2.67
CA MET A 201 -4.84 1.46 2.55
C MET A 201 -3.86 2.50 3.10
N LEU A 202 -4.03 3.77 2.73
CA LEU A 202 -3.20 4.87 3.24
C LEU A 202 -3.35 5.03 4.76
N PHE A 203 -4.58 5.03 5.29
CA PHE A 203 -4.82 5.06 6.73
C PHE A 203 -4.13 3.91 7.46
N LEU A 204 -4.20 2.68 6.92
CA LEU A 204 -3.51 1.53 7.52
C LEU A 204 -1.98 1.69 7.50
N TYR A 205 -1.44 2.26 6.42
CA TYR A 205 -0.01 2.52 6.32
C TYR A 205 0.44 3.63 7.28
N PHE A 206 -0.33 4.72 7.40
CA PHE A 206 -0.09 5.80 8.33
C PHE A 206 -0.17 5.33 9.78
N ASP A 207 -1.15 4.48 10.11
CA ASP A 207 -1.22 3.80 11.41
C ASP A 207 0.05 2.95 11.65
N TYR A 208 0.59 2.27 10.63
CA TYR A 208 1.80 1.47 10.76
C TYR A 208 3.04 2.33 11.06
N ILE A 209 3.28 3.40 10.29
CA ILE A 209 4.44 4.28 10.51
C ILE A 209 4.26 5.22 11.71
N GLY A 210 3.04 5.37 12.21
CA GLY A 210 2.69 6.15 13.39
C GLY A 210 2.87 5.43 14.73
N LYS A 211 3.19 4.12 14.75
CA LYS A 211 3.26 3.32 15.99
C LYS A 211 4.48 3.61 16.85
N ASP A 212 5.63 3.75 16.22
CA ASP A 212 6.90 3.86 16.91
C ASP A 212 7.30 5.34 17.00
N VAL A 213 7.45 5.83 18.23
CA VAL A 213 7.93 7.18 18.52
C VAL A 213 9.45 7.14 18.66
N ASN A 214 10.15 8.01 17.94
CA ASN A 214 11.59 8.16 18.11
C ASN A 214 11.88 8.94 19.40
N GLU A 215 12.54 8.30 20.35
CA GLU A 215 12.86 8.86 21.68
C GLU A 215 13.70 10.14 21.62
N LEU A 216 14.47 10.37 20.54
CA LEU A 216 15.35 11.53 20.42
C LEU A 216 14.63 12.82 20.05
N ASN A 217 13.55 12.74 19.28
CA ASN A 217 12.85 13.92 18.75
C ASN A 217 11.32 13.87 18.93
N GLY A 218 10.79 12.83 19.57
CA GLY A 218 9.36 12.64 19.79
C GLY A 218 8.55 12.38 18.51
N LYS A 219 9.19 12.24 17.34
CA LYS A 219 8.52 12.09 16.05
C LYS A 219 8.31 10.61 15.71
N THR A 220 7.14 10.29 15.18
CA THR A 220 6.88 9.00 14.52
C THR A 220 7.25 9.06 13.04
N GLY A 221 7.25 7.92 12.34
CA GLY A 221 7.40 7.91 10.89
C GLY A 221 6.32 8.70 10.15
N PHE A 222 5.10 8.82 10.73
CA PHE A 222 4.06 9.68 10.16
C PHE A 222 4.41 11.16 10.26
N HIS A 223 5.03 11.61 11.35
CA HIS A 223 5.48 13.00 11.49
C HIS A 223 6.53 13.35 10.43
N THR A 224 7.49 12.46 10.18
CA THR A 224 8.48 12.65 9.10
C THR A 224 7.80 12.72 7.74
N PHE A 225 6.84 11.82 7.47
CA PHE A 225 6.06 11.86 6.24
C PHE A 225 5.28 13.18 6.09
N LEU A 226 4.68 13.68 7.17
CA LEU A 226 3.92 14.94 7.19
C LEU A 226 4.81 16.14 6.86
N ASP A 227 5.99 16.21 7.46
CA ASP A 227 7.00 17.25 7.19
C ASP A 227 7.44 17.20 5.71
N ASP A 228 7.77 16.01 5.20
CA ASP A 228 8.17 15.82 3.80
C ASP A 228 7.05 16.19 2.83
N PHE A 229 5.82 15.81 3.13
CA PHE A 229 4.64 16.17 2.34
C PHE A 229 4.47 17.69 2.27
N LYS A 230 4.47 18.38 3.41
CA LYS A 230 4.35 19.85 3.46
C LYS A 230 5.48 20.52 2.69
N ASN A 231 6.71 20.08 2.90
CA ASN A 231 7.88 20.65 2.25
C ASN A 231 7.87 20.47 0.73
N ARG A 232 7.39 19.32 0.25
CA ARG A 232 7.30 19.03 -1.18
C ARG A 232 6.14 19.75 -1.87
N PHE A 233 4.96 19.75 -1.25
CA PHE A 233 3.71 20.07 -1.96
C PHE A 233 3.09 21.42 -1.61
N LEU A 234 3.25 21.88 -0.36
CA LEU A 234 2.47 23.01 0.16
C LEU A 234 3.29 24.31 0.19
N GLU A 235 2.68 25.41 -0.26
CA GLU A 235 3.22 26.78 -0.14
C GLU A 235 2.48 27.59 0.94
N LYS A 236 2.50 28.93 0.80
CA LYS A 236 1.81 29.86 1.68
C LYS A 236 0.33 29.51 1.79
N PHE A 237 -0.21 29.62 3.01
CA PHE A 237 -1.59 29.27 3.31
C PHE A 237 -1.94 27.80 3.06
N ASN A 238 -0.92 26.93 3.15
CA ASN A 238 -0.99 25.49 2.94
C ASN A 238 -1.63 25.08 1.60
N LEU A 239 -1.47 25.89 0.55
CA LEU A 239 -1.98 25.56 -0.79
C LEU A 239 -1.07 24.58 -1.53
N LEU A 240 -1.68 23.63 -2.23
CA LEU A 240 -1.01 22.66 -3.10
C LEU A 240 -0.58 23.32 -4.42
N THR A 241 0.55 24.05 -4.40
CA THR A 241 1.03 24.85 -5.54
C THR A 241 2.52 24.70 -5.87
N LYS A 242 3.30 23.96 -5.07
CA LYS A 242 4.73 23.73 -5.37
C LYS A 242 4.98 22.83 -6.58
N GLU A 243 4.04 21.93 -6.84
CA GLU A 243 4.02 21.03 -7.99
C GLU A 243 2.69 21.22 -8.72
N ASP A 244 2.64 20.80 -9.98
CA ASP A 244 1.40 20.78 -10.75
C ASP A 244 0.36 19.91 -10.07
N LEU A 245 -0.89 20.37 -10.07
CA LEU A 245 -2.02 19.64 -9.50
C LEU A 245 -2.30 18.38 -10.33
N THR A 246 -2.39 17.23 -9.67
CA THR A 246 -2.79 15.95 -10.26
C THR A 246 -3.88 15.29 -9.41
N ALA A 247 -4.54 14.27 -9.96
CA ALA A 247 -5.51 13.48 -9.21
C ALA A 247 -4.89 12.89 -7.92
N GLU A 248 -3.66 12.40 -8.00
CA GLU A 248 -2.95 11.74 -6.91
C GLU A 248 -2.53 12.69 -5.80
N ASN A 249 -1.94 13.85 -6.11
CA ASN A 249 -1.51 14.77 -5.05
C ASN A 249 -2.71 15.49 -4.41
N ALA A 250 -3.78 15.78 -5.15
CA ALA A 250 -5.04 16.28 -4.61
C ALA A 250 -5.70 15.27 -3.66
N PHE A 251 -5.74 14.00 -4.09
CA PHE A 251 -6.26 12.91 -3.27
C PHE A 251 -5.41 12.72 -2.01
N LEU A 252 -4.08 12.65 -2.14
CA LEU A 252 -3.17 12.50 -1.02
C LEU A 252 -3.30 13.66 -0.03
N TRP A 253 -3.33 14.90 -0.51
CA TRP A 253 -3.50 16.09 0.34
C TRP A 253 -4.74 16.00 1.22
N ARG A 254 -5.89 15.67 0.62
CA ARG A 254 -7.14 15.44 1.35
C ARG A 254 -7.02 14.30 2.36
N ILE A 255 -6.39 13.19 1.99
CA ILE A 255 -6.24 12.03 2.89
C ILE A 255 -5.33 12.34 4.07
N VAL A 256 -4.23 13.07 3.87
CA VAL A 256 -3.33 13.49 4.94
C VAL A 256 -4.05 14.41 5.93
N ALA A 257 -4.76 15.42 5.44
CA ALA A 257 -5.57 16.31 6.28
C ALA A 257 -6.63 15.52 7.07
N LYS A 258 -7.36 14.62 6.39
CA LYS A 258 -8.37 13.78 7.03
C LYS A 258 -7.76 12.87 8.10
N TYR A 259 -6.61 12.27 7.83
CA TYR A 259 -5.92 11.41 8.80
C TYR A 259 -5.48 12.21 10.03
N CYS A 260 -4.89 13.40 9.84
CA CYS A 260 -4.51 14.27 10.95
C CYS A 260 -5.72 14.59 11.85
N LYS A 261 -6.85 14.96 11.23
CA LYS A 261 -8.11 15.21 11.92
C LYS A 261 -8.64 13.99 12.68
N ASP A 262 -8.78 12.85 12.00
CA ASP A 262 -9.42 11.65 12.56
C ASP A 262 -8.57 11.00 13.67
N LYS A 263 -7.26 11.25 13.67
CA LYS A 263 -6.29 10.68 14.63
C LYS A 263 -5.77 11.69 15.64
N GLU A 264 -6.23 12.94 15.58
CA GLU A 264 -5.81 14.04 16.46
C GLU A 264 -4.27 14.14 16.53
N ILE A 265 -3.63 14.15 15.34
CA ILE A 265 -2.16 14.20 15.25
C ILE A 265 -1.68 15.56 15.75
N THR A 266 -0.75 15.58 16.69
CA THR A 266 -0.12 16.80 17.21
C THR A 266 1.37 16.85 16.85
N VAL A 267 1.88 18.02 16.47
CA VAL A 267 3.30 18.24 16.18
C VAL A 267 3.89 19.19 17.19
N THR A 268 4.91 18.74 17.91
CA THR A 268 5.65 19.57 18.87
C THR A 268 6.79 20.32 18.18
N PHE A 269 6.82 21.65 18.33
CA PHE A 269 7.96 22.46 17.89
C PHE A 269 8.86 22.79 19.07
N ILE A 270 10.15 22.44 18.97
CA ILE A 270 11.17 22.99 19.85
C ILE A 270 11.59 24.33 19.23
N LEU A 271 11.17 25.44 19.83
CA LEU A 271 11.67 26.76 19.46
C LEU A 271 13.15 26.84 19.84
N ASN A 272 14.04 26.56 18.88
CA ASN A 272 15.43 26.98 19.01
C ASN A 272 15.45 28.50 18.77
N ASN A 273 15.59 29.27 19.85
CA ASN A 273 15.83 30.72 19.79
C ASN A 273 17.23 31.04 19.24
N ASP A 274 17.56 30.55 18.05
CA ASP A 274 18.75 30.95 17.30
C ASP A 274 18.37 32.05 16.29
N ASN A 275 17.76 33.13 16.80
CA ASN A 275 17.78 34.43 16.13
C ASN A 275 18.75 35.33 16.90
N THR A 276 20.06 35.11 16.72
CA THR A 276 21.04 36.14 17.00
C THR A 276 20.98 37.16 15.87
N ASP A 277 20.02 38.07 15.93
CA ASP A 277 20.20 39.39 15.34
C ASP A 277 21.27 40.10 16.18
N THR A 278 22.50 40.09 15.67
CA THR A 278 23.58 40.94 16.17
C THR A 278 23.17 42.39 16.01
N ASN A 279 22.73 43.03 17.10
CA ASN A 279 22.96 44.44 17.43
C ASN A 279 22.25 44.81 18.74
N ALA A 280 22.99 44.81 19.84
CA ALA A 280 23.03 45.88 20.85
C ALA A 280 23.76 45.36 22.11
N GLU A 281 24.89 45.98 22.41
CA GLU A 281 25.49 45.97 23.73
C GLU A 281 24.50 46.61 24.72
N GLU A 282 24.17 45.94 25.83
CA GLU A 282 24.18 46.53 27.18
C GLU A 282 23.81 45.52 28.30
N MET A 283 24.70 45.53 29.28
CA MET A 283 24.71 45.07 30.68
C MET A 283 23.46 44.48 31.36
N SER A 284 23.67 43.29 31.92
CA SER A 284 23.18 42.75 33.21
C SER A 284 21.73 43.01 33.67
N ASP A 285 20.92 41.96 33.65
CA ASP A 285 20.10 41.55 34.81
C ASP A 285 19.77 40.05 34.71
N GLY A 286 19.57 39.39 35.85
CA GLY A 286 19.39 37.95 36.00
C GLY A 286 18.05 37.41 35.50
N SER A 287 17.89 37.29 34.19
CA SER A 287 16.76 36.57 33.60
C SER A 287 16.90 35.06 33.81
N GLN A 288 15.94 34.46 34.51
CA GLN A 288 15.71 33.01 34.49
C GLN A 288 15.64 32.53 33.02
N PRO A 289 16.10 31.30 32.70
CA PRO A 289 15.87 30.75 31.38
C PRO A 289 14.35 30.76 31.15
N ALA A 290 13.92 31.43 30.08
CA ALA A 290 12.52 31.42 29.69
C ALA A 290 12.09 29.96 29.57
N ASP A 291 11.05 29.58 30.31
CA ASP A 291 10.37 28.28 30.15
C ASP A 291 9.85 28.23 28.71
N THR A 292 10.67 27.73 27.79
CA THR A 292 10.24 27.38 26.43
C THR A 292 9.40 26.12 26.54
N HIS A 293 8.14 26.31 26.94
CA HIS A 293 7.15 25.26 26.82
C HIS A 293 7.02 24.90 25.34
N PRO A 294 7.20 23.63 24.97
CA PRO A 294 6.98 23.19 23.61
C PRO A 294 5.54 23.51 23.22
N GLU A 295 5.35 24.25 22.13
CA GLU A 295 4.01 24.49 21.58
C GLU A 295 3.60 23.27 20.75
N GLU A 296 2.46 22.69 21.10
CA GLU A 296 1.83 21.62 20.34
C GLU A 296 0.87 22.25 19.33
N ILE A 297 1.11 21.97 18.05
CA ILE A 297 0.27 22.42 16.96
C ILE A 297 -0.52 21.22 16.45
N ASP A 298 -1.81 21.39 16.18
CA ASP A 298 -2.59 20.35 15.51
C ASP A 298 -2.02 20.12 14.10
N GLY A 299 -1.69 18.88 13.79
CA GLY A 299 -1.15 18.48 12.49
C GLY A 299 -2.09 18.84 11.34
N ILE A 300 -3.40 18.95 11.59
CA ILE A 300 -4.36 19.41 10.58
C ILE A 300 -4.08 20.85 10.15
N ASP A 301 -3.68 21.74 11.07
CA ASP A 301 -3.42 23.16 10.82
C ASP A 301 -2.17 23.37 9.96
N LEU A 302 -1.31 22.36 9.88
CA LEU A 302 -0.14 22.36 9.01
C LEU A 302 -0.46 22.01 7.55
N ILE A 303 -1.67 21.50 7.28
CA ILE A 303 -2.05 20.90 5.99
C ILE A 303 -3.27 21.56 5.38
N VAL A 304 -4.26 21.91 6.18
CA VAL A 304 -5.51 22.50 5.71
C VAL A 304 -5.28 23.95 5.29
N PRO A 305 -5.84 24.39 4.14
CA PRO A 305 -5.61 25.72 3.62
C PRO A 305 -6.50 26.78 4.28
N ASP A 306 -6.00 28.02 4.33
CA ASP A 306 -6.78 29.16 4.81
C ASP A 306 -7.97 29.44 3.88
N LEU A 307 -9.16 29.59 4.47
CA LEU A 307 -10.42 29.62 3.74
C LEU A 307 -10.48 30.64 2.58
N PRO A 308 -10.07 31.91 2.73
CA PRO A 308 -10.15 32.87 1.62
C PRO A 308 -9.26 32.47 0.43
N HIS A 309 -8.07 31.94 0.72
CA HIS A 309 -7.10 31.51 -0.28
C HIS A 309 -7.54 30.20 -0.94
N TYR A 310 -8.11 29.29 -0.17
CA TYR A 310 -8.77 28.09 -0.67
C TYR A 310 -9.90 28.41 -1.65
N CYS A 311 -10.82 29.31 -1.29
CA CYS A 311 -11.92 29.72 -2.19
C CYS A 311 -11.40 30.36 -3.48
N HIS A 312 -10.32 31.15 -3.41
CA HIS A 312 -9.66 31.68 -4.59
C HIS A 312 -9.04 30.58 -5.46
N TYR A 313 -8.34 29.63 -4.84
CA TYR A 313 -7.72 28.49 -5.52
C TYR A 313 -8.75 27.63 -6.27
N ILE A 314 -9.89 27.34 -5.63
CA ILE A 314 -11.04 26.68 -6.26
C ILE A 314 -11.53 27.43 -7.50
N ASN A 315 -11.69 28.76 -7.41
CA ASN A 315 -12.12 29.57 -8.55
C ASN A 315 -11.10 29.60 -9.70
N VAL A 316 -9.80 29.58 -9.39
CA VAL A 316 -8.74 29.46 -10.41
C VAL A 316 -8.83 28.11 -11.11
N PHE A 317 -9.03 27.03 -10.36
CA PHE A 317 -9.19 25.68 -10.92
C PHE A 317 -10.43 25.57 -11.81
N ILE A 318 -11.56 26.16 -11.41
CA ILE A 318 -12.77 26.21 -12.26
C ILE A 318 -12.50 26.93 -13.58
N LYS A 319 -11.77 28.05 -13.55
CA LYS A 319 -11.39 28.76 -14.79
C LYS A 319 -10.55 27.88 -15.72
N GLN A 320 -9.72 26.98 -15.19
CA GLN A 320 -8.96 26.03 -16.00
C GLN A 320 -9.90 25.03 -16.70
N ILE A 321 -10.90 24.51 -16.00
CA ILE A 321 -11.91 23.61 -16.61
C ILE A 321 -12.67 24.29 -17.75
N LEU A 322 -12.90 25.61 -17.65
CA LEU A 322 -13.65 26.39 -18.64
C LEU A 322 -12.78 27.00 -19.76
N ILE A 323 -11.45 26.87 -19.70
CA ILE A 323 -10.56 27.62 -20.60
C ILE A 323 -10.65 27.17 -22.06
N LYS A 324 -10.98 25.90 -22.28
CA LYS A 324 -11.08 25.27 -23.60
C LYS A 324 -11.96 24.03 -23.51
N GLU A 325 -12.30 23.45 -24.65
CA GLU A 325 -12.91 22.12 -24.70
C GLU A 325 -11.86 21.03 -24.40
N TYR A 326 -12.30 20.03 -23.64
CA TYR A 326 -11.50 18.89 -23.20
C TYR A 326 -12.16 17.59 -23.66
N GLU A 327 -11.38 16.54 -23.84
CA GLU A 327 -11.94 15.22 -24.06
C GLU A 327 -12.63 14.69 -22.78
N ILE A 328 -13.55 13.73 -22.95
CA ILE A 328 -14.31 13.16 -21.82
C ILE A 328 -13.39 12.62 -20.73
N HIS A 329 -12.29 11.97 -21.10
CA HIS A 329 -11.35 11.40 -20.14
C HIS A 329 -10.62 12.47 -19.32
N GLU A 330 -10.26 13.60 -19.93
CA GLU A 330 -9.68 14.75 -19.23
C GLU A 330 -10.72 15.39 -18.29
N LEU A 331 -11.97 15.53 -18.73
CA LEU A 331 -13.07 16.05 -17.88
C LEU A 331 -13.33 15.14 -16.67
N MET A 332 -13.25 13.82 -16.81
CA MET A 332 -13.36 12.88 -15.70
C MET A 332 -12.22 13.09 -14.68
N GLU A 333 -11.00 13.35 -15.15
CA GLU A 333 -9.86 13.63 -14.29
C GLU A 333 -10.02 14.99 -13.56
N PHE A 334 -10.46 16.04 -14.27
CA PHE A 334 -10.83 17.32 -13.66
C PHE A 334 -11.93 17.17 -12.62
N GLU A 335 -12.98 16.40 -12.92
CA GLU A 335 -14.06 16.15 -11.98
C GLU A 335 -13.56 15.43 -10.72
N PHE A 336 -12.69 14.43 -10.88
CA PHE A 336 -12.09 13.73 -9.75
C PHE A 336 -11.25 14.68 -8.88
N MET A 337 -10.34 15.46 -9.49
CA MET A 337 -9.54 16.47 -8.79
C MET A 337 -10.44 17.48 -8.06
N PHE A 338 -11.47 18.00 -8.74
CA PHE A 338 -12.40 18.96 -8.16
C PHE A 338 -13.09 18.40 -6.92
N ASN A 339 -13.52 17.15 -6.97
CA ASN A 339 -14.14 16.46 -5.85
C ASN A 339 -13.16 16.31 -4.67
N GLN A 340 -11.87 16.07 -4.91
CA GLN A 340 -10.87 16.05 -3.84
C GLN A 340 -10.69 17.43 -3.21
N LEU A 341 -10.57 18.47 -4.03
CA LEU A 341 -10.43 19.85 -3.58
C LEU A 341 -11.65 20.31 -2.78
N LEU A 342 -12.88 20.02 -3.23
CA LEU A 342 -14.09 20.34 -2.48
C LEU A 342 -14.18 19.57 -1.17
N SER A 343 -13.81 18.28 -1.17
CA SER A 343 -13.77 17.49 0.06
C SER A 343 -12.78 18.04 1.10
N MET A 344 -11.75 18.78 0.68
CA MET A 344 -10.88 19.51 1.61
C MET A 344 -11.65 20.58 2.40
N GLY A 345 -12.65 21.22 1.79
CA GLY A 345 -13.52 22.20 2.45
C GLY A 345 -14.33 21.61 3.62
N GLU A 346 -14.58 20.31 3.63
CA GLU A 346 -15.19 19.62 4.77
C GLU A 346 -14.25 19.54 6.00
N LEU A 347 -12.94 19.71 5.79
CA LEU A 347 -11.91 19.62 6.82
C LEU A 347 -11.58 21.00 7.43
N ILE A 348 -11.73 22.09 6.66
CA ILE A 348 -11.53 23.47 7.12
C ILE A 348 -12.48 23.78 8.29
N ASP A 349 -11.93 24.35 9.37
CA ASP A 349 -12.70 24.90 10.47
C ASP A 349 -13.16 26.32 10.16
N ILE A 350 -14.42 26.62 10.46
CA ILE A 350 -15.07 27.89 10.10
C ILE A 350 -15.56 28.53 11.39
N GLY A 351 -14.75 29.46 11.90
CA GLY A 351 -14.95 30.02 13.23
C GLY A 351 -15.84 31.27 13.27
N ASP A 352 -15.88 32.06 12.19
CA ASP A 352 -16.53 33.37 12.19
C ASP A 352 -17.52 33.60 11.02
N ASP A 353 -18.41 34.59 11.19
CA ASP A 353 -19.43 34.92 10.20
C ASP A 353 -18.87 35.44 8.88
N ALA A 354 -17.68 36.07 8.89
CA ALA A 354 -17.04 36.55 7.67
C ALA A 354 -16.54 35.37 6.83
N GLN A 355 -15.91 34.39 7.46
CA GLN A 355 -15.51 33.12 6.87
C GLN A 355 -16.71 32.35 6.32
N ARG A 356 -17.81 32.25 7.07
CA ARG A 356 -19.07 31.65 6.59
C ARG A 356 -19.59 32.36 5.33
N GLN A 357 -19.56 33.69 5.30
CA GLN A 357 -19.97 34.48 4.12
C GLN A 357 -19.06 34.24 2.91
N ILE A 358 -17.75 34.15 3.12
CA ILE A 358 -16.77 33.86 2.06
C ILE A 358 -17.03 32.48 1.46
N LEU A 359 -17.16 31.46 2.30
CA LEU A 359 -17.47 30.11 1.84
C LEU A 359 -18.82 30.09 1.10
N ARG A 360 -19.87 30.67 1.69
CA ARG A 360 -21.20 30.70 1.09
C ARG A 360 -21.18 31.36 -0.29
N LYS A 361 -20.46 32.47 -0.44
CA LYS A 361 -20.30 33.13 -1.74
C LYS A 361 -19.61 32.21 -2.74
N CYS A 362 -18.48 31.61 -2.37
CA CYS A 362 -17.77 30.67 -3.22
C CYS A 362 -18.67 29.51 -3.67
N MET A 363 -19.45 28.93 -2.76
CA MET A 363 -20.36 27.82 -3.09
C MET A 363 -21.51 28.25 -4.01
N ILE A 364 -22.07 29.45 -3.81
CA ILE A 364 -23.10 30.02 -4.70
C ILE A 364 -22.51 30.26 -6.10
N ASP A 365 -21.30 30.79 -6.19
CA ASP A 365 -20.62 31.04 -7.47
C ASP A 365 -20.40 29.73 -8.24
N ILE A 366 -20.04 28.63 -7.54
CA ILE A 366 -19.90 27.29 -8.13
C ILE A 366 -21.25 26.78 -8.65
N LEU A 367 -22.30 26.82 -7.81
CA LEU A 367 -23.63 26.30 -8.16
C LEU A 367 -24.33 27.09 -9.27
N SER A 368 -24.04 28.39 -9.37
CA SER A 368 -24.63 29.27 -10.38
C SER A 368 -23.91 29.19 -11.73
N ASN A 369 -22.81 28.43 -11.82
CA ASN A 369 -22.03 28.30 -13.04
C ASN A 369 -22.59 27.19 -13.96
N GLU A 370 -23.49 27.58 -14.86
CA GLU A 370 -24.13 26.68 -15.82
C GLU A 370 -23.11 25.96 -16.73
N GLU A 371 -22.05 26.66 -17.16
CA GLU A 371 -21.03 26.08 -18.03
C GLU A 371 -20.23 24.99 -17.31
N LEU A 372 -19.88 25.22 -16.04
CA LEU A 372 -19.22 24.23 -15.20
C LEU A 372 -20.10 22.99 -15.03
N PHE A 373 -21.39 23.19 -14.69
CA PHE A 373 -22.35 22.10 -14.52
C PHE A 373 -22.52 21.25 -15.78
N ASN A 374 -22.50 21.87 -16.96
CA ASN A 374 -22.59 21.16 -18.23
C ASN A 374 -21.33 20.32 -18.55
N ARG A 375 -20.17 20.67 -17.98
CA ARG A 375 -18.90 19.97 -18.19
C ARG A 375 -18.67 18.85 -17.15
N ILE A 376 -18.91 19.15 -15.87
CA ILE A 376 -18.77 18.23 -14.73
C ILE A 376 -19.91 18.49 -13.76
N HIS A 377 -20.47 17.48 -13.07
CA HIS A 377 -21.66 17.69 -12.21
C HIS A 377 -21.67 16.83 -10.94
N ASN A 378 -20.77 15.86 -10.80
CA ASN A 378 -20.69 15.01 -9.61
C ASN A 378 -20.21 15.74 -8.35
N TYR A 379 -19.86 17.03 -8.46
CA TYR A 379 -19.43 17.88 -7.35
C TYR A 379 -20.57 18.32 -6.41
N VAL A 380 -21.83 18.30 -6.87
CA VAL A 380 -22.98 18.78 -6.08
C VAL A 380 -23.10 18.06 -4.73
N GLN A 381 -22.83 16.75 -4.71
CA GLN A 381 -22.85 15.96 -3.46
C GLN A 381 -21.79 16.42 -2.45
N HIS A 382 -20.64 16.93 -2.90
CA HIS A 382 -19.58 17.42 -2.04
C HIS A 382 -19.94 18.80 -1.47
N LEU A 383 -20.51 19.69 -2.31
CA LEU A 383 -21.02 20.99 -1.84
C LEU A 383 -22.10 20.80 -0.77
N MET A 384 -23.02 19.85 -0.95
CA MET A 384 -24.06 19.54 0.03
C MET A 384 -23.49 19.13 1.39
N LYS A 385 -22.38 18.39 1.44
CA LYS A 385 -21.72 18.01 2.69
C LYS A 385 -21.08 19.21 3.37
N ILE A 386 -20.41 20.07 2.60
CA ILE A 386 -19.83 21.31 3.11
C ILE A 386 -20.93 22.20 3.70
N PHE A 387 -22.07 22.36 3.01
CA PHE A 387 -23.19 23.12 3.53
C PHE A 387 -23.74 22.50 4.81
N ALA A 388 -24.05 21.21 4.81
CA ALA A 388 -24.62 20.54 5.98
C ALA A 388 -23.74 20.68 7.24
N LYS A 389 -22.41 20.68 7.09
CA LYS A 389 -21.48 20.92 8.20
C LYS A 389 -21.53 22.35 8.74
N ASN A 390 -21.78 23.34 7.88
CA ASN A 390 -21.62 24.77 8.19
C ASN A 390 -22.96 25.54 8.18
N SER A 391 -24.08 24.84 8.42
CA SER A 391 -25.44 25.40 8.39
C SER A 391 -25.91 25.99 9.74
N ASP A 392 -25.11 25.80 10.80
CA ASP A 392 -25.31 26.38 12.14
C ASP A 392 -24.31 27.52 12.39
#